data_AF-A0A094GWV2-F1
#
_entry.id   AF-A0A094GWV2-F1
#
_cell.length_a   1.000
_cell.length_b   1.000
_cell.length_c   1.000
_cell.angle_alpha   90.00
_cell.angle_beta   90.00
_cell.angle_gamma   90.00
#
_symmetry.space_group_name_H-M   'P 1'
#
loop_
_entity.id
_entity.type
_entity.pdbx_description
1 polymer ?
#
loop_
_entity_poly.entity_id
_entity_poly.type
_entity_poly.pdbx_seq_one_letter_code
_entity_poly.pdbx_strand_id
1 'polypeptide(L)'
;MREPSTAKTELFALGSTIYEIMTGKEPYLDLKDNEVTALFEEKKFPPVDQLPCGDVMIKCWLGEVQSAEEVRALIEAKLSDYKAEVGNSK
;
A
#
# COMPACT_ATOMS: atom_id res chain seq x y z
N MET A 1 -20.88 7.68 -15.25
CA MET A 1 -19.69 7.33 -16.06
C MET A 1 -18.67 6.77 -15.10
N ARG A 2 -18.15 5.55 -15.32
CA ARG A 2 -17.04 5.03 -14.53
C ARG A 2 -15.78 5.74 -15.07
N GLU A 3 -15.09 6.51 -14.24
CA GLU A 3 -13.78 7.08 -14.60
C GLU A 3 -12.88 5.93 -15.10
N PRO A 4 -12.11 6.11 -16.18
CA PRO A 4 -11.22 5.07 -16.67
C PRO A 4 -10.15 4.78 -15.62
N SER A 5 -9.93 3.48 -15.33
CA SER A 5 -8.83 3.11 -14.45
C SER A 5 -7.49 3.50 -15.10
N THR A 6 -6.68 4.22 -14.33
CA THR A 6 -5.32 4.58 -14.70
C THR A 6 -4.35 3.68 -13.95
N ALA A 7 -3.11 3.56 -14.43
CA ALA A 7 -2.07 2.85 -13.68
C ALA A 7 -1.95 3.38 -12.24
N LYS A 8 -2.11 4.69 -12.03
CA LYS A 8 -2.07 5.30 -10.68
C LYS A 8 -3.23 4.85 -9.79
N THR A 9 -4.45 4.77 -10.31
CA THR A 9 -5.61 4.32 -9.51
C THR A 9 -5.54 2.83 -9.20
N GLU A 10 -5.00 2.02 -10.13
CA GLU A 10 -4.76 0.59 -9.87
C GLU A 10 -3.65 0.39 -8.83
N LEU A 11 -2.58 1.19 -8.88
CA LEU A 11 -1.50 1.14 -7.88
C LEU A 11 -1.98 1.60 -6.50
N PHE A 12 -2.85 2.61 -6.44
CA PHE A 12 -3.52 3.02 -5.21
C PHE A 12 -4.36 1.87 -4.62
N ALA A 13 -5.17 1.21 -5.46
CA ALA A 13 -5.95 0.05 -5.06
C ALA A 13 -5.06 -1.09 -4.57
N LEU A 14 -3.95 -1.36 -5.27
CA LEU A 14 -2.97 -2.37 -4.87
C LEU A 14 -2.34 -2.07 -3.49
N GLY A 15 -1.96 -0.81 -3.22
CA GLY A 15 -1.49 -0.39 -1.90
C GLY A 15 -2.52 -0.64 -0.80
N SER A 16 -3.80 -0.41 -1.12
CA SER A 16 -4.93 -0.64 -0.21
C SER A 16 -5.18 -2.13 0.05
N THR A 17 -5.05 -2.98 -0.97
CA THR A 17 -5.11 -4.45 -0.82
C THR A 17 -3.96 -4.97 0.05
N ILE A 18 -2.75 -4.44 -0.10
CA ILE A 18 -1.62 -4.81 0.76
C ILE A 18 -1.92 -4.45 2.21
N TYR A 19 -2.48 -3.27 2.48
CA TYR A 19 -2.91 -2.87 3.82
C TYR A 19 -3.94 -3.85 4.41
N GLU A 20 -4.94 -4.24 3.62
CA GLU A 20 -5.96 -5.20 4.04
C GLU A 20 -5.36 -6.56 4.37
N ILE A 21 -4.46 -7.08 3.54
CA ILE A 21 -3.75 -8.34 3.80
C ILE A 21 -2.98 -8.28 5.12
N MET A 22 -2.30 -7.16 5.39
CA MET A 22 -1.45 -7.02 6.58
C MET A 22 -2.25 -6.78 7.88
N THR A 23 -3.43 -6.18 7.78
CA THR A 23 -4.21 -5.75 8.96
C THR A 23 -5.49 -6.56 9.18
N GLY A 24 -5.94 -7.31 8.17
CA GLY A 24 -7.24 -7.99 8.16
C GLY A 24 -8.43 -7.02 8.10
N LYS A 25 -8.21 -5.76 7.76
CA LYS A 25 -9.22 -4.70 7.73
C LYS A 25 -9.08 -3.90 6.44
N GLU A 26 -10.17 -3.59 5.75
CA GLU A 26 -10.07 -2.64 4.64
C GLU A 26 -9.61 -1.28 5.19
N PRO A 27 -8.74 -0.58 4.45
CA PRO A 27 -8.46 0.80 4.78
C PRO A 27 -9.75 1.60 4.67
N TYR A 28 -10.05 2.39 5.70
CA TYR A 28 -11.22 3.27 5.73
C TYR A 28 -12.60 2.58 5.72
N LEU A 29 -12.70 1.36 6.26
CA LEU A 29 -13.94 0.56 6.34
C LEU A 29 -15.20 1.31 6.82
N ASP A 30 -15.03 2.38 7.62
CA ASP A 30 -16.12 3.20 8.16
C ASP A 30 -16.39 4.51 7.39
N LEU A 31 -15.66 4.78 6.30
CA LEU A 31 -15.75 6.03 5.54
C LEU A 31 -16.44 5.83 4.20
N LYS A 32 -17.17 6.86 3.76
CA LYS A 32 -17.78 6.88 2.43
C LYS A 32 -16.73 7.19 1.36
N ASP A 33 -16.97 6.76 0.12
CA ASP A 33 -16.06 6.99 -1.03
C ASP A 33 -15.62 8.46 -1.18
N ASN A 34 -16.51 9.42 -0.88
CA ASN A 34 -16.19 10.85 -0.95
C ASN A 34 -15.24 11.30 0.17
N GLU A 35 -15.29 10.67 1.34
CA GLU A 35 -14.39 10.93 2.46
C GLU A 35 -13.01 10.31 2.20
N VAL A 36 -12.98 9.10 1.62
CA VAL A 36 -11.73 8.47 1.16
C VAL A 36 -11.04 9.31 0.08
N THR A 37 -11.82 9.84 -0.87
CA THR A 37 -11.31 10.74 -1.92
C THR A 37 -10.71 12.01 -1.32
N ALA A 38 -11.41 12.65 -0.36
CA ALA A 38 -10.89 13.84 0.32
C ALA A 38 -9.61 13.55 1.12
N LEU A 39 -9.56 12.43 1.85
CA LEU A 39 -8.35 12.02 2.58
C LEU A 39 -7.17 11.73 1.64
N PHE A 40 -7.44 11.13 0.47
CA PHE A 40 -6.44 10.93 -0.57
C PHE A 40 -5.89 12.25 -1.11
N GLU A 41 -6.77 13.21 -1.45
CA GLU A 41 -6.38 14.55 -1.90
C GLU A 41 -5.58 15.30 -0.83
N GLU A 42 -5.93 15.12 0.44
CA GLU A 42 -5.22 15.66 1.60
C GLU A 42 -3.96 14.86 1.99
N LYS A 43 -3.67 13.75 1.31
CA LYS A 43 -2.56 12.82 1.60
C LYS A 43 -2.55 12.32 3.05
N LYS A 44 -3.73 12.12 3.63
CA LYS A 44 -3.93 11.61 4.99
C LYS A 44 -4.21 10.12 4.92
N PHE A 45 -3.18 9.32 5.19
CA PHE A 45 -3.26 7.85 5.14
C PHE A 45 -3.33 7.24 6.54
N PRO A 46 -3.81 5.99 6.68
CA PRO A 46 -3.74 5.26 7.94
C PRO A 46 -2.28 5.07 8.36
N PRO A 47 -1.98 4.98 9.67
CA PRO A 47 -0.64 4.71 10.14
C PRO A 47 -0.19 3.31 9.70
N VAL A 48 0.96 3.24 9.03
CA VAL A 48 1.55 1.98 8.52
C VAL A 48 2.99 1.76 8.99
N ASP A 49 3.52 2.63 9.86
CA ASP A 49 4.93 2.61 10.29
C ASP A 49 5.36 1.28 10.95
N GLN A 50 4.41 0.56 11.54
CA GLN A 50 4.63 -0.72 12.21
C GLN A 50 4.27 -1.93 11.34
N LEU A 51 3.78 -1.71 10.12
CA LEU A 51 3.36 -2.79 9.23
C LEU A 51 4.52 -3.21 8.32
N PRO A 52 4.69 -4.53 8.09
CA PRO A 52 5.53 -5.00 7.01
C PRO A 52 5.10 -4.35 5.69
N CYS A 53 6.07 -3.82 4.94
CA CYS A 53 5.83 -3.10 3.68
C CYS A 53 5.03 -1.78 3.82
N GLY A 54 4.94 -1.17 5.01
CA GLY A 54 4.25 0.12 5.19
C GLY A 54 4.75 1.22 4.26
N ASP A 55 6.06 1.27 4.01
CA ASP A 55 6.67 2.18 3.05
C ASP A 55 6.20 1.93 1.60
N VAL A 56 6.00 0.67 1.22
CA VAL A 56 5.44 0.31 -0.09
C VAL A 56 3.99 0.76 -0.22
N MET A 57 3.18 0.59 0.83
CA MET A 57 1.79 1.07 0.85
C MET A 57 1.73 2.60 0.65
N ILE A 58 2.57 3.35 1.36
CA ILE A 58 2.66 4.82 1.22
C ILE A 58 3.08 5.22 -0.19
N LYS A 59 4.08 4.54 -0.78
CA LYS A 59 4.52 4.81 -2.16
C LYS A 59 3.41 4.57 -3.18
N CYS A 60 2.63 3.50 -3.01
CA CYS A 60 1.44 3.24 -3.82
C CYS A 60 0.42 4.38 -3.69
N TRP A 61 0.12 4.81 -2.46
CA TRP A 61 -0.87 5.85 -2.22
C TRP A 61 -0.42 7.25 -2.66
N LEU A 62 0.87 7.56 -2.59
CA LEU A 62 1.41 8.83 -3.08
C LEU A 62 1.61 8.85 -4.60
N GLY A 63 1.41 7.73 -5.29
CA GLY A 63 1.69 7.59 -6.71
C GLY A 63 3.18 7.69 -7.05
N GLU A 64 4.04 7.29 -6.12
CA GLU A 64 5.50 7.31 -6.27
C GLU A 64 6.04 6.09 -7.02
N VAL A 65 5.24 5.01 -7.11
CA VAL A 65 5.51 3.86 -7.96
C VAL A 65 4.85 4.02 -9.33
N GLN A 66 5.49 3.50 -10.37
CA GLN A 66 5.04 3.63 -11.76
C GLN A 66 4.41 2.34 -12.29
N SER A 67 4.66 1.19 -11.67
CA SER A 67 4.12 -0.09 -12.12
C SER A 67 3.97 -1.14 -11.03
N ALA A 68 3.19 -2.19 -11.29
CA ALA A 68 3.01 -3.30 -10.37
C ALA A 68 4.30 -4.13 -10.22
N GLU A 69 5.14 -4.17 -11.26
CA GLU A 69 6.46 -4.80 -11.21
C GLU A 69 7.39 -4.10 -10.21
N GLU A 70 7.34 -2.76 -10.15
CA GLU A 70 8.09 -1.99 -9.15
C GLU A 70 7.63 -2.32 -7.72
N VAL A 71 6.31 -2.36 -7.49
CA VAL A 71 5.72 -2.75 -6.19
C VAL A 71 6.17 -4.16 -5.80
N ARG A 72 6.12 -5.11 -6.73
CA ARG A 72 6.58 -6.49 -6.52
C ARG A 72 8.05 -6.53 -6.12
N ALA A 73 8.92 -5.82 -6.82
CA ALA A 73 10.35 -5.78 -6.53
C ALA A 73 10.65 -5.22 -5.13
N LEU A 74 9.92 -4.16 -4.71
CA LEU A 74 10.03 -3.60 -3.36
C LEU A 74 9.62 -4.63 -2.30
N ILE A 75 8.52 -5.34 -2.50
CA ILE A 75 8.06 -6.39 -1.57
C ILE A 75 9.08 -7.53 -1.48
N GLU A 76 9.64 -7.98 -2.61
CA GLU A 76 10.66 -9.04 -2.62
C GLU A 76 11.94 -8.65 -1.88
N ALA A 77 12.37 -7.38 -2.01
CA ALA A 77 13.50 -6.86 -1.26
C ALA A 77 13.23 -6.93 0.25
N LYS A 78 12.06 -6.45 0.70
CA LYS A 78 11.65 -6.54 2.12
C LYS A 78 11.57 -7.96 2.63
N LEU A 79 11.05 -8.89 1.83
CA LEU A 79 11.00 -10.31 2.19
C LEU A 79 12.39 -10.93 2.32
N SER A 80 13.35 -10.46 1.53
CA SER A 80 14.75 -10.91 1.61
C SER A 80 15.43 -10.38 2.87
N ASP A 81 15.21 -9.11 3.22
CA ASP A 81 15.70 -8.49 4.45
C ASP A 81 15.15 -9.21 5.70
N TYR A 82 13.84 -9.44 5.75
CA TYR A 82 13.20 -10.17 6.85
C TYR A 82 13.75 -11.59 7.02
N LYS A 83 14.00 -12.30 5.91
CA LYS A 83 14.61 -13.64 5.95
C LYS A 83 16.05 -13.61 6.45
N ALA A 84 16.83 -12.57 6.13
CA ALA A 84 18.19 -12.43 6.63
C ALA A 84 18.21 -12.17 8.14
N GLU A 85 17.30 -11.35 8.66
CA GLU A 85 17.15 -11.07 10.09
C GLU A 85 16.71 -12.31 10.88
N VAL A 86 15.71 -13.05 10.39
CA VAL A 86 15.21 -14.28 11.03
C VAL A 86 16.19 -15.44 10.87
N GLY A 87 16.88 -15.53 9.73
CA GLY A 87 17.85 -16.58 9.40
C GLY A 87 19.13 -16.51 10.22
N ASN A 88 19.50 -15.34 10.74
CA ASN A 88 20.65 -15.14 11.64
C ASN A 88 20.35 -15.49 13.11
N SER A 89 19.15 -15.96 13.44
CA SER A 89 18.76 -16.39 14.80
C SER A 89 19.04 -17.89 15.09
N LYS A 90 20.00 -18.50 14.38
CA LYS A 90 20.50 -19.86 14.68
C LYS A 90 21.98 -19.88 14.97
#